data_AF-A0A800BVB2-F1
#
_entry.id   AF-A0A800BVB2-F1
#
_cell.length_a   1.000
_cell.length_b   1.000
_cell.length_c   1.000
_cell.angle_alpha   90.00
_cell.angle_beta   90.00
_cell.angle_gamma   90.00
#
_symmetry.space_group_name_H-M   'P 1'
#
loop_
_entity.id
_entity.type
_entity.pdbx_description
1 polymer ?
#
loop_
_entity_poly.entity_id
_entity_poly.type
_entity_poly.pdbx_seq_one_letter_code
_entity_poly.pdbx_strand_id
1 'polypeptide(L)'
;NGASAALHSSQSPWEGPVGAVRVARIDGKLVINPPYEKLEKADINLIVSGTKDAIVMVEGGAKGRDPRLIKSLFLADGEMEKHNWRLQEKYELIERDDVMLEEVDTADADLIVVAFGSVARIVKSAITQAREAGLKVGLVRPITLFPFPRKRLFELGGRTKHFLVAEMNTGQMVEDVKLSLPGDCQVEFYGRPGGSVPTPEDLYSIVSENCEKLKA
;
A
#
# COMPACT_ATOMS: atom_id res chain seq x y z
N ASN A 1 -19.29 -0.72 -3.66
CA ASN A 1 -18.47 -1.16 -2.52
C ASN A 1 -17.53 0.00 -2.13
N GLY A 2 -17.85 0.75 -1.08
CA GLY A 2 -17.09 1.94 -0.68
C GLY A 2 -15.72 1.61 -0.08
N ALA A 3 -15.62 0.53 0.70
CA ALA A 3 -14.36 0.09 1.29
C ALA A 3 -13.35 -0.36 0.23
N SER A 4 -13.81 -1.08 -0.81
CA SER A 4 -12.92 -1.43 -1.92
C SER A 4 -12.49 -0.22 -2.74
N ALA A 5 -13.34 0.79 -2.94
CA ALA A 5 -12.95 2.02 -3.63
C ALA A 5 -11.92 2.82 -2.80
N ALA A 6 -12.09 2.84 -1.47
CA ALA A 6 -11.15 3.46 -0.55
C ALA A 6 -9.80 2.73 -0.51
N LEU A 7 -9.78 1.39 -0.44
CA LEU A 7 -8.57 0.56 -0.50
C LEU A 7 -7.88 0.63 -1.87
N HIS A 8 -8.66 0.69 -2.96
CA HIS A 8 -8.10 0.87 -4.29
C HIS A 8 -7.52 2.28 -4.51
N SER A 9 -8.00 3.27 -3.75
CA SER A 9 -7.44 4.63 -3.75
C SER A 9 -6.36 4.83 -2.68
N SER A 10 -6.14 3.84 -1.81
CA SER A 10 -5.08 3.88 -0.80
C SER A 10 -3.81 3.21 -1.33
N GLN A 11 -2.73 3.37 -0.61
CA GLN A 11 -1.43 2.78 -0.95
C GLN A 11 -1.22 1.41 -0.30
N SER A 12 -2.29 0.82 0.26
CA SER A 12 -2.23 -0.49 0.89
C SER A 12 -2.11 -1.58 -0.19
N PRO A 13 -1.31 -2.63 0.04
CA PRO A 13 -1.26 -3.79 -0.85
C PRO A 13 -2.65 -4.39 -1.06
N TRP A 14 -3.20 -4.19 -2.26
CA TRP A 14 -4.57 -4.55 -2.57
C TRP A 14 -4.66 -4.95 -4.05
N GLU A 15 -4.99 -6.22 -4.31
CA GLU A 15 -4.97 -6.83 -5.66
C GLU A 15 -6.16 -6.45 -6.56
N GLY A 16 -6.72 -5.25 -6.36
CA GLY A 16 -7.69 -4.65 -7.27
C GLY A 16 -9.09 -4.47 -6.70
N PRO A 17 -9.93 -3.66 -7.35
CA PRO A 17 -11.21 -3.29 -6.79
C PRO A 17 -12.16 -4.49 -6.79
N VAL A 18 -12.65 -4.83 -5.61
CA VAL A 18 -13.72 -5.79 -5.40
C VAL A 18 -15.05 -5.09 -5.65
N GLY A 19 -15.65 -5.40 -6.80
CA GLY A 19 -17.02 -5.07 -7.10
C GLY A 19 -17.97 -5.90 -6.24
N ALA A 20 -19.12 -5.34 -5.87
CA ALA A 20 -20.19 -6.10 -5.24
C ALA A 20 -21.50 -5.74 -5.93
N VAL A 21 -22.25 -6.76 -6.32
CA VAL A 21 -23.56 -6.62 -6.94
C VAL A 21 -24.57 -7.46 -6.20
N ARG A 22 -25.81 -6.97 -6.14
CA ARG A 22 -26.93 -7.78 -5.68
C ARG A 22 -27.48 -8.56 -6.87
N VAL A 23 -27.51 -9.87 -6.77
CA VAL A 23 -28.08 -10.76 -7.78
C VAL A 23 -29.35 -11.36 -7.19
N ALA A 24 -30.49 -11.13 -7.84
CA ALA A 24 -31.74 -11.76 -7.43
C ALA A 24 -32.35 -12.54 -8.59
N ARG A 25 -33.10 -13.59 -8.28
CA ARG A 25 -33.89 -14.31 -9.28
C ARG A 25 -35.35 -13.95 -9.12
N ILE A 26 -35.93 -13.35 -10.15
CA ILE A 26 -37.32 -12.86 -10.17
C ILE A 26 -37.99 -13.52 -11.38
N ASP A 27 -39.13 -14.19 -11.15
CA ASP A 27 -39.87 -14.93 -12.19
C ASP A 27 -38.97 -15.90 -12.98
N GLY A 28 -38.07 -16.60 -12.27
CA GLY A 28 -37.12 -17.56 -12.83
C GLY A 28 -35.90 -16.94 -13.53
N LYS A 29 -35.81 -15.62 -13.67
CA LYS A 29 -34.69 -14.92 -14.35
C LYS A 29 -33.75 -14.25 -13.36
N LEU A 30 -32.44 -14.38 -13.59
CA LEU A 30 -31.44 -13.66 -12.81
C LEU A 30 -31.39 -12.19 -13.25
N VAL A 31 -31.45 -11.28 -12.28
CA VAL A 31 -31.42 -9.84 -12.45
C VAL A 31 -30.30 -9.28 -11.56
N ILE A 32 -29.43 -8.46 -12.17
CA ILE A 32 -28.34 -7.77 -11.47
C ILE A 32 -28.84 -6.40 -11.02
N ASN A 33 -28.58 -6.06 -9.76
CA ASN A 33 -28.98 -4.82 -9.08
C ASN A 33 -30.44 -4.42 -9.32
N PRO A 34 -31.42 -5.31 -9.06
CA PRO A 34 -32.83 -4.95 -9.20
C PRO A 34 -33.24 -3.89 -8.17
N PRO A 35 -34.23 -3.04 -8.48
CA PRO A 35 -34.81 -2.12 -7.52
C PRO A 35 -35.46 -2.89 -6.35
N TYR A 36 -35.40 -2.31 -5.15
CA TYR A 36 -35.80 -2.99 -3.91
C TYR A 36 -37.25 -3.52 -3.94
N GLU A 37 -38.17 -2.79 -4.57
CA GLU A 37 -39.58 -3.18 -4.71
C GLU A 37 -39.77 -4.52 -5.44
N LYS A 38 -38.83 -4.90 -6.30
CA LYS A 38 -38.87 -6.17 -7.04
C LYS A 38 -38.25 -7.33 -6.27
N LEU A 39 -37.57 -7.08 -5.16
CA LEU A 39 -36.93 -8.13 -4.35
C LEU A 39 -37.94 -8.97 -3.57
N GLU A 40 -39.15 -8.46 -3.29
CA GLU A 40 -40.18 -9.24 -2.60
C GLU A 40 -40.66 -10.46 -3.40
N LYS A 41 -40.55 -10.38 -4.74
CA LYS A 41 -40.87 -11.46 -5.67
C LYS A 41 -39.67 -12.38 -5.96
N ALA A 42 -38.52 -12.11 -5.35
CA ALA A 42 -37.31 -12.87 -5.64
C ALA A 42 -37.23 -14.15 -4.79
N ASP A 43 -36.97 -15.28 -5.44
CA ASP A 43 -36.78 -16.57 -4.76
C ASP A 43 -35.31 -16.88 -4.43
N ILE A 44 -34.39 -16.08 -5.00
CA ILE A 44 -32.97 -16.02 -4.67
C ILE A 44 -32.58 -14.55 -4.50
N ASN A 45 -31.84 -14.21 -3.44
CA ASN A 45 -31.25 -12.89 -3.24
C ASN A 45 -29.85 -13.05 -2.65
N LEU A 46 -28.84 -12.71 -3.44
CA LEU A 46 -27.43 -12.88 -3.12
C LEU A 46 -26.71 -11.54 -3.24
N ILE A 47 -25.78 -11.31 -2.33
CA ILE A 47 -24.68 -10.38 -2.53
C ILE A 47 -23.50 -11.20 -3.02
N VAL A 48 -23.02 -10.87 -4.22
CA VAL A 48 -21.82 -11.46 -4.79
C VAL A 48 -20.78 -10.36 -4.86
N SER A 49 -19.65 -10.57 -4.19
CA SER A 49 -18.48 -9.72 -4.34
C SER A 49 -17.40 -10.48 -5.08
N GLY A 50 -16.67 -9.77 -5.95
CA GLY A 50 -15.66 -10.37 -6.78
C GLY A 50 -14.75 -9.32 -7.41
N THR A 51 -13.57 -9.77 -7.79
CA THR A 51 -12.68 -9.05 -8.70
C THR A 51 -13.05 -9.41 -10.14
N LYS A 52 -12.28 -8.92 -11.11
CA LYS A 52 -12.40 -9.34 -12.51
C LYS A 52 -12.20 -10.85 -12.67
N ASP A 53 -11.35 -11.45 -11.84
CA ASP A 53 -10.80 -12.79 -12.07
C ASP A 53 -11.37 -13.85 -11.12
N ALA A 54 -11.96 -13.45 -9.99
CA ALA A 54 -12.53 -14.38 -9.01
C ALA A 54 -13.73 -13.79 -8.27
N ILE A 55 -14.68 -14.66 -7.91
CA ILE A 55 -15.64 -14.36 -6.85
C ILE A 55 -14.86 -14.43 -5.52
N VAL A 56 -15.09 -13.48 -4.62
CA VAL A 56 -14.37 -13.38 -3.34
C VAL A 56 -15.28 -13.72 -2.17
N MET A 57 -16.56 -13.33 -2.24
CA MET A 57 -17.56 -13.69 -1.24
C MET A 57 -18.95 -13.81 -1.88
N VAL A 58 -19.72 -14.79 -1.39
CA VAL A 58 -21.14 -14.96 -1.71
C VAL A 58 -21.90 -15.04 -0.40
N GLU A 59 -22.78 -14.06 -0.15
CA GLU A 59 -23.63 -14.01 1.04
C GLU A 59 -25.09 -13.87 0.62
N GLY A 60 -25.93 -14.79 1.08
CA GLY A 60 -27.37 -14.70 0.89
C GLY A 60 -28.12 -16.00 1.08
N GLY A 61 -29.44 -15.89 1.12
CA GLY A 61 -30.36 -16.98 1.38
C GLY A 61 -31.41 -17.13 0.28
N ALA A 62 -32.15 -18.24 0.33
CA ALA A 62 -33.30 -18.49 -0.55
C ALA A 62 -34.52 -18.81 0.29
N LYS A 63 -35.68 -18.29 -0.10
CA LYS A 63 -36.95 -18.46 0.64
C LYS A 63 -37.83 -19.49 -0.05
N GLY A 64 -38.45 -20.38 0.73
CA GLY A 64 -39.50 -21.30 0.22
C GLY A 64 -39.01 -22.44 -0.67
N ARG A 65 -37.72 -22.80 -0.61
CA ARG A 65 -37.16 -23.97 -1.30
C ARG A 65 -36.06 -24.64 -0.47
N ASP A 66 -35.75 -25.88 -0.80
CA ASP A 66 -34.63 -26.59 -0.18
C ASP A 66 -33.27 -25.92 -0.46
N PRO A 67 -32.34 -25.93 0.51
CA PRO A 67 -30.98 -25.43 0.33
C PRO A 67 -30.30 -26.08 -0.88
N ARG A 68 -29.61 -25.28 -1.70
CA ARG A 68 -28.78 -25.78 -2.80
C ARG A 68 -27.33 -25.42 -2.52
N LEU A 69 -26.43 -26.39 -2.64
CA LEU A 69 -25.00 -26.20 -2.49
C LEU A 69 -24.43 -25.52 -3.74
N ILE A 70 -24.02 -24.26 -3.64
CA ILE A 70 -23.35 -23.53 -4.72
C ILE A 70 -21.85 -23.72 -4.56
N LYS A 71 -21.28 -24.60 -5.40
CA LYS A 71 -19.86 -24.95 -5.42
C LYS A 71 -19.13 -24.13 -6.48
N SER A 72 -18.83 -22.85 -6.23
CA SER A 72 -18.00 -22.05 -7.14
C SER A 72 -16.92 -21.29 -6.38
N LEU A 73 -15.73 -21.91 -6.31
CA LEU A 73 -14.35 -21.37 -6.35
C LEU A 73 -13.40 -22.47 -5.82
N PHE A 74 -12.54 -23.01 -6.69
CA PHE A 74 -11.40 -23.88 -6.34
C PHE A 74 -11.64 -24.92 -5.23
N LEU A 75 -12.58 -25.86 -5.45
CA LEU A 75 -13.07 -26.80 -4.42
C LEU A 75 -12.38 -28.18 -4.38
N ALA A 76 -11.43 -28.44 -5.28
CA ALA A 76 -10.61 -29.65 -5.17
C ALA A 76 -9.43 -29.35 -4.24
N ASP A 77 -9.10 -30.33 -3.40
CA ASP A 77 -8.00 -30.26 -2.46
C ASP A 77 -6.70 -29.85 -3.19
N GLY A 78 -6.00 -28.85 -2.66
CA GLY A 78 -4.77 -28.30 -3.24
C GLY A 78 -4.92 -27.31 -4.42
N GLU A 79 -6.09 -27.12 -5.03
CA GLU A 79 -6.22 -26.20 -6.18
C GLU A 79 -6.09 -24.72 -5.79
N MET A 80 -6.62 -24.34 -4.62
CA MET A 80 -6.43 -22.99 -4.06
C MET A 80 -4.97 -22.74 -3.68
N GLU A 81 -4.28 -23.76 -3.16
CA GLU A 81 -2.87 -23.67 -2.81
C GLU A 81 -2.01 -23.41 -4.06
N LYS A 82 -2.21 -24.17 -5.14
CA LYS A 82 -1.53 -23.94 -6.43
C LYS A 82 -1.79 -22.53 -6.98
N HIS A 83 -3.01 -22.04 -6.83
CA HIS A 83 -3.35 -20.68 -7.26
C HIS A 83 -2.57 -19.62 -6.46
N ASN A 84 -2.53 -19.78 -5.14
CA ASN A 84 -1.78 -18.87 -4.26
C ASN A 84 -0.28 -18.91 -4.55
N TRP A 85 0.31 -20.08 -4.80
CA TRP A 85 1.72 -20.19 -5.20
C TRP A 85 2.01 -19.46 -6.51
N ARG A 86 1.12 -19.56 -7.51
CA ARG A 86 1.26 -18.80 -8.75
C ARG A 86 1.19 -17.28 -8.53
N LEU A 87 0.33 -16.81 -7.62
CA LEU A 87 0.27 -15.38 -7.26
C LEU A 87 1.55 -14.95 -6.53
N GLN A 88 2.08 -15.80 -5.64
CA GLN A 88 3.34 -15.57 -4.95
C GLN A 88 4.52 -15.46 -5.93
N GLU A 89 4.64 -16.37 -6.90
CA GLU A 89 5.67 -16.29 -7.95
C GLU A 89 5.57 -14.98 -8.74
N LYS A 90 4.35 -14.55 -9.09
CA LYS A 90 4.12 -13.28 -9.76
C LYS A 90 4.55 -12.09 -8.87
N TYR A 91 4.25 -12.14 -7.58
CA TYR A 91 4.68 -11.12 -6.63
C TYR A 91 6.21 -11.03 -6.56
N GLU A 92 6.90 -12.16 -6.48
CA GLU A 92 8.37 -12.22 -6.45
C GLU A 92 9.00 -11.66 -7.73
N LEU A 93 8.38 -11.90 -8.89
CA LEU A 93 8.82 -11.30 -10.15
C LEU A 93 8.69 -9.78 -10.13
N ILE A 94 7.56 -9.25 -9.63
CA ILE A 94 7.34 -7.80 -9.50
C ILE A 94 8.33 -7.20 -8.49
N GLU A 95 8.57 -7.86 -7.36
CA GLU A 95 9.52 -7.41 -6.33
C GLU A 95 10.96 -7.33 -6.89
N ARG A 96 11.31 -8.25 -7.80
CA ARG A 96 12.61 -8.29 -8.45
C ARG A 96 12.76 -7.27 -9.57
N ASP A 97 11.77 -7.15 -10.45
CA ASP A 97 11.93 -6.51 -11.77
C ASP A 97 11.28 -5.12 -11.85
N ASP A 98 10.23 -4.85 -11.07
CA ASP A 98 9.34 -3.69 -11.26
C ASP A 98 9.32 -2.72 -10.05
N VAL A 99 10.16 -2.95 -9.03
CA VAL A 99 10.27 -2.04 -7.89
C VAL A 99 11.05 -0.79 -8.28
N MET A 100 10.37 0.36 -8.21
CA MET A 100 10.93 1.66 -8.57
C MET A 100 11.14 2.54 -7.34
N LEU A 101 12.27 3.23 -7.32
CA LEU A 101 12.61 4.27 -6.35
C LEU A 101 13.49 5.33 -7.01
N GLU A 102 13.48 6.52 -6.44
CA GLU A 102 14.41 7.60 -6.79
C GLU A 102 15.40 7.79 -5.65
N GLU A 103 16.69 7.87 -5.96
CA GLU A 103 17.75 8.24 -5.02
C GLU A 103 18.32 9.61 -5.40
N VAL A 104 18.54 10.46 -4.41
CA VAL A 104 19.21 11.76 -4.58
C VAL A 104 20.30 11.85 -3.53
N ASP A 105 21.54 12.10 -3.96
CA ASP A 105 22.69 12.32 -3.08
C ASP A 105 22.85 11.29 -1.95
N THR A 106 22.60 9.99 -2.21
CA THR A 106 22.69 8.92 -1.20
C THR A 106 24.09 8.33 -1.05
N ALA A 107 25.00 8.63 -1.98
CA ALA A 107 26.31 7.98 -2.05
C ALA A 107 27.25 8.37 -0.89
N ASP A 108 27.17 9.61 -0.42
CA ASP A 108 28.03 10.20 0.62
C ASP A 108 27.24 10.70 1.84
N ALA A 109 25.94 10.36 1.92
CA ALA A 109 25.04 10.88 2.95
C ALA A 109 25.35 10.29 4.34
N ASP A 110 25.44 11.17 5.33
CA ASP A 110 25.46 10.80 6.75
C ASP A 110 24.03 10.55 7.26
N LEU A 111 23.03 11.23 6.70
CA LEU A 111 21.59 11.03 6.98
C LEU A 111 20.83 10.74 5.68
N ILE A 112 19.98 9.72 5.65
CA ILE A 112 19.06 9.48 4.52
C ILE A 112 17.62 9.76 4.93
N VAL A 113 16.95 10.66 4.22
CA VAL A 113 15.51 10.89 4.38
C VAL A 113 14.76 9.93 3.47
N VAL A 114 13.78 9.20 4.00
CA VAL A 114 12.87 8.35 3.23
C VAL A 114 11.48 9.00 3.22
N ALA A 115 10.97 9.31 2.04
CA ALA A 115 9.68 9.98 1.88
C ALA A 115 9.02 9.56 0.57
N PHE A 116 7.69 9.46 0.52
CA PHE A 116 6.95 9.15 -0.71
C PHE A 116 5.94 10.23 -1.09
N GLY A 117 5.32 10.11 -2.27
CA GLY A 117 4.18 10.96 -2.64
C GLY A 117 4.51 12.45 -2.81
N SER A 118 3.64 13.34 -2.34
CA SER A 118 3.81 14.79 -2.43
C SER A 118 4.93 15.30 -1.52
N VAL A 119 4.99 14.80 -0.28
CA VAL A 119 6.00 15.24 0.71
C VAL A 119 7.42 15.00 0.24
N ALA A 120 7.67 13.91 -0.49
CA ALA A 120 8.99 13.64 -1.06
C ALA A 120 9.49 14.72 -2.03
N ARG A 121 8.60 15.42 -2.74
CA ARG A 121 9.00 16.54 -3.60
C ARG A 121 9.47 17.74 -2.78
N ILE A 122 8.85 17.97 -1.63
CA ILE A 122 9.18 19.07 -0.71
C ILE A 122 10.47 18.74 0.04
N VAL A 123 10.62 17.49 0.48
CA VAL A 123 11.87 16.95 1.06
C VAL A 123 13.03 17.13 0.07
N LYS A 124 12.82 16.87 -1.23
CA LYS A 124 13.87 17.07 -2.24
C LYS A 124 14.38 18.51 -2.27
N SER A 125 13.49 19.50 -2.21
CA SER A 125 13.88 20.92 -2.11
C SER A 125 14.62 21.23 -0.80
N ALA A 126 14.17 20.66 0.32
CA ALA A 126 14.85 20.82 1.61
C ALA A 126 16.26 20.19 1.62
N ILE A 127 16.43 19.05 0.95
CA ILE A 127 17.73 18.38 0.79
C ILE A 127 18.69 19.23 -0.05
N THR A 128 18.22 19.87 -1.13
CA THR A 128 19.05 20.82 -1.88
C THR A 128 19.57 21.93 -0.97
N GLN A 129 18.70 22.55 -0.16
CA GLN A 129 19.11 23.60 0.78
C GLN A 129 20.10 23.08 1.84
N ALA A 130 19.86 21.87 2.40
CA ALA A 130 20.75 21.25 3.37
C ALA A 130 22.13 20.92 2.77
N ARG A 131 22.19 20.47 1.52
CA ARG A 131 23.42 20.22 0.78
C ARG A 131 24.20 21.51 0.52
N GLU A 132 23.52 22.59 0.14
CA GLU A 132 24.13 23.92 0.00
C GLU A 132 24.70 24.45 1.33
N ALA A 133 24.06 24.11 2.46
CA ALA A 133 24.57 24.40 3.80
C ALA A 133 25.70 23.45 4.26
N GLY A 134 26.16 22.54 3.39
CA GLY A 134 27.26 21.60 3.67
C GLY A 134 26.87 20.36 4.46
N LEU A 135 25.57 20.08 4.64
CA LEU A 135 25.09 18.87 5.29
C LEU A 135 25.07 17.71 4.30
N LYS A 136 25.56 16.55 4.72
CA LYS A 136 25.56 15.32 3.90
C LYS A 136 24.25 14.56 4.08
N VAL A 137 23.20 14.99 3.39
CA VAL A 137 21.88 14.36 3.45
C VAL A 137 21.42 13.84 2.09
N GLY A 138 20.89 12.61 2.05
CA GLY A 138 20.34 11.99 0.85
C GLY A 138 18.83 11.79 0.93
N LEU A 139 18.20 11.54 -0.22
CA LEU A 139 16.78 11.16 -0.34
C LEU A 139 16.68 9.74 -0.90
N VAL A 140 15.82 8.94 -0.30
CA VAL A 140 15.20 7.79 -0.96
C VAL A 140 13.72 8.05 -1.08
N ARG A 141 13.22 8.08 -2.31
CA ARG A 141 11.80 8.21 -2.62
C ARG A 141 11.28 6.92 -3.24
N PRO A 142 10.61 6.05 -2.48
CA PRO A 142 9.87 4.93 -3.05
C PRO A 142 8.81 5.46 -4.02
N ILE A 143 8.82 4.93 -5.24
CA ILE A 143 7.76 5.15 -6.23
C ILE A 143 6.78 3.97 -6.16
N THR A 144 7.31 2.75 -6.07
CA THR A 144 6.56 1.55 -5.73
C THR A 144 6.54 1.38 -4.21
N LEU A 145 5.34 1.41 -3.61
CA LEU A 145 5.15 1.17 -2.18
C LEU A 145 4.82 -0.28 -1.85
N PHE A 146 4.33 -1.03 -2.84
CA PHE A 146 4.16 -2.47 -2.74
C PHE A 146 4.34 -3.15 -4.09
N PRO A 147 5.27 -4.10 -4.24
CA PRO A 147 6.30 -4.50 -3.27
C PRO A 147 7.21 -3.32 -2.86
N PHE A 148 7.64 -3.30 -1.59
CA PHE A 148 8.46 -2.21 -1.04
C PHE A 148 9.95 -2.43 -1.37
N PRO A 149 10.79 -1.38 -1.58
CA PRO A 149 12.19 -1.52 -1.96
C PRO A 149 13.12 -1.96 -0.81
N ARG A 150 12.82 -3.12 -0.19
CA ARG A 150 13.50 -3.62 1.00
C ARG A 150 15.00 -3.81 0.78
N LYS A 151 15.36 -4.49 -0.32
CA LYS A 151 16.76 -4.80 -0.66
C LYS A 151 17.63 -3.55 -0.74
N ARG A 152 17.13 -2.49 -1.41
CA ARG A 152 17.90 -1.27 -1.59
C ARG A 152 18.07 -0.49 -0.29
N LEU A 153 17.03 -0.41 0.54
CA LEU A 153 17.13 0.17 1.87
C LEU A 153 18.13 -0.60 2.74
N PHE A 154 18.11 -1.93 2.70
CA PHE A 154 19.06 -2.76 3.44
C PHE A 154 20.52 -2.46 3.07
N GLU A 155 20.80 -2.35 1.76
CA GLU A 155 22.14 -1.97 1.26
C GLU A 155 22.57 -0.56 1.69
N LEU A 156 21.65 0.40 1.71
CA LEU A 156 21.91 1.76 2.17
C LEU A 156 22.18 1.81 3.68
N GLY A 157 21.48 0.98 4.46
CA GLY A 157 21.74 0.79 5.90
C GLY A 157 23.11 0.19 6.20
N GLY A 158 23.78 -0.40 5.20
CA GLY A 158 25.19 -0.79 5.29
C GLY A 158 26.17 0.40 5.18
N ARG A 159 25.72 1.57 4.70
CA ARG A 159 26.55 2.75 4.45
C ARG A 159 26.33 3.85 5.49
N THR A 160 25.07 4.24 5.70
CA THR A 160 24.67 5.12 6.80
C THR A 160 23.80 4.34 7.78
N LYS A 161 23.90 4.70 9.07
CA LYS A 161 23.07 4.14 10.13
C LYS A 161 21.92 5.07 10.51
N HIS A 162 21.77 6.23 9.87
CA HIS A 162 20.82 7.24 10.29
C HIS A 162 19.82 7.54 9.19
N PHE A 163 18.54 7.36 9.52
CA PHE A 163 17.42 7.54 8.62
C PHE A 163 16.36 8.44 9.25
N LEU A 164 15.74 9.28 8.44
CA LEU A 164 14.56 10.07 8.81
C LEU A 164 13.41 9.70 7.87
N VAL A 165 12.32 9.18 8.41
CA VAL A 165 11.10 8.92 7.64
C VAL A 165 10.18 10.11 7.74
N ALA A 166 9.88 10.75 6.60
CA ALA A 166 8.98 11.90 6.53
C ALA A 166 7.70 11.53 5.78
N GLU A 167 6.57 11.61 6.48
CA GLU A 167 5.25 11.25 5.95
C GLU A 167 4.20 12.34 6.22
N MET A 168 3.29 12.54 5.25
CA MET A 168 2.08 13.34 5.44
C MET A 168 0.92 12.49 5.97
N ASN A 169 1.20 11.67 6.98
CA ASN A 169 0.27 10.75 7.62
C ASN A 169 0.80 10.40 9.03
N THR A 170 0.33 9.33 9.63
CA THR A 170 0.64 8.95 11.02
C THR A 170 1.63 7.78 11.13
N GLY A 171 2.38 7.46 10.07
CA GLY A 171 3.44 6.45 10.08
C GLY A 171 3.04 5.14 9.40
N GLN A 172 2.58 5.21 8.16
CA GLN A 172 2.20 4.03 7.39
C GLN A 172 3.41 3.35 6.74
N MET A 173 4.44 4.12 6.36
CA MET A 173 5.65 3.60 5.70
C MET A 173 6.82 3.39 6.68
N VAL A 174 6.87 4.12 7.80
CA VAL A 174 7.98 4.06 8.76
C VAL A 174 8.27 2.63 9.25
N GLU A 175 7.24 1.81 9.43
CA GLU A 175 7.43 0.42 9.85
C GLU A 175 8.03 -0.44 8.73
N ASP A 176 7.62 -0.26 7.48
CA ASP A 176 8.24 -0.92 6.33
C ASP A 176 9.72 -0.53 6.18
N VAL A 177 10.05 0.74 6.44
CA VAL A 177 11.45 1.22 6.43
C VAL A 177 12.26 0.56 7.54
N LYS A 178 11.77 0.55 8.78
CA LYS A 178 12.45 -0.09 9.92
C LYS A 178 12.71 -1.57 9.65
N LEU A 179 11.71 -2.29 9.13
CA LEU A 179 11.83 -3.71 8.80
C LEU A 179 12.77 -3.98 7.63
N SER A 180 13.01 -2.99 6.77
CA SER A 180 13.89 -3.10 5.60
C SER A 180 15.36 -2.78 5.90
N LEU A 181 15.65 -2.20 7.06
CA LEU A 181 17.00 -1.77 7.43
C LEU A 181 17.70 -2.83 8.31
N PRO A 182 19.05 -2.85 8.32
CA PRO A 182 19.81 -3.57 9.33
C PRO A 182 19.42 -3.12 10.74
N GLY A 183 19.40 -4.05 11.70
CA GLY A 183 18.89 -3.79 13.06
C GLY A 183 19.68 -2.78 13.90
N ASP A 184 20.85 -2.34 13.44
CA ASP A 184 21.67 -1.30 14.06
C ASP A 184 21.40 0.11 13.49
N CYS A 185 20.48 0.26 12.54
CA CYS A 185 20.08 1.55 12.00
C CYS A 185 19.10 2.28 12.93
N GLN A 186 19.31 3.59 13.08
CA GLN A 186 18.42 4.51 13.78
C GLN A 186 17.45 5.14 12.79
N VAL A 187 16.16 5.06 13.11
CA VAL A 187 15.08 5.60 12.27
C VAL A 187 14.28 6.61 13.08
N GLU A 188 14.44 7.88 12.73
CA GLU A 188 13.62 8.98 13.23
C GLU A 188 12.36 9.14 12.38
N PHE A 189 11.28 9.65 12.97
CA PHE A 189 10.00 9.79 12.28
C PHE A 189 9.44 11.20 12.39
N TYR A 190 9.09 11.77 11.23
CA TYR A 190 8.30 12.98 11.11
C TYR A 190 6.97 12.65 10.42
N GLY A 191 5.88 12.68 11.20
CA GLY A 191 4.52 12.48 10.70
C GLY A 191 3.70 13.76 10.82
N ARG A 192 3.15 14.24 9.71
CA ARG A 192 2.18 15.36 9.69
C ARG A 192 0.86 14.89 9.07
N PRO A 193 -0.14 14.52 9.87
CA PRO A 193 -1.43 14.11 9.33
C PRO A 193 -2.06 15.25 8.52
N GLY A 194 -2.82 14.88 7.48
CA GLY A 194 -3.38 15.82 6.50
C GLY A 194 -4.18 16.97 7.12
N GLY A 195 -4.12 18.14 6.48
CA GLY A 195 -4.77 19.39 6.91
C GLY A 195 -3.92 20.63 6.61
N SER A 196 -2.60 20.47 6.56
CA SER A 196 -1.65 21.45 6.05
C SER A 196 -0.49 20.74 5.36
N VAL A 197 0.04 21.34 4.29
CA VAL A 197 1.23 20.83 3.60
C VAL A 197 2.46 21.45 4.25
N PRO A 198 3.48 20.67 4.66
CA PRO A 198 4.71 21.25 5.18
C PRO A 198 5.43 22.06 4.10
N THR A 199 6.09 23.14 4.51
CA THR A 199 6.93 23.93 3.59
C THR A 199 8.32 23.31 3.44
N PRO A 200 9.10 23.68 2.41
CA PRO A 200 10.52 23.33 2.35
C PRO A 200 11.30 23.76 3.59
N GLU A 201 10.99 24.93 4.15
CA GLU A 201 11.64 25.46 5.36
C GLU A 201 11.32 24.62 6.60
N ASP A 202 10.06 24.19 6.76
CA ASP A 202 9.66 23.27 7.84
C ASP A 202 10.53 21.99 7.79
N LEU A 203 10.66 21.39 6.61
CA LEU A 203 11.41 20.14 6.43
C LEU A 203 12.92 20.35 6.52
N TYR A 204 13.44 21.48 6.06
CA TYR A 204 14.84 21.84 6.21
C TYR A 204 15.24 21.92 7.70
N SER A 205 14.41 22.54 8.55
CA SER A 205 14.65 22.60 10.00
C SER A 205 14.75 21.19 10.59
N ILE A 206 13.76 20.35 10.30
CA ILE A 206 13.72 18.96 10.80
C ILE A 206 14.93 18.15 10.32
N VAL A 207 15.32 18.27 9.05
CA VAL A 207 16.51 17.60 8.52
C VAL A 207 17.77 18.09 9.20
N SER A 208 17.92 19.40 9.35
CA SER A 208 19.10 20.03 9.97
C SER A 208 19.26 19.61 11.43
N GLU A 209 18.18 19.65 12.20
CA GLU A 209 18.14 19.19 13.60
C GLU A 209 18.59 17.72 13.72
N ASN A 210 18.14 16.85 12.81
CA ASN A 210 18.56 15.45 12.83
C ASN A 210 20.02 15.26 12.41
N CYS A 211 20.54 16.08 11.47
CA CYS A 211 21.96 16.09 11.14
C CYS A 211 22.84 16.58 12.31
N GLU A 212 22.37 17.52 13.12
CA GLU A 212 23.10 18.01 14.30
C GLU A 212 23.21 16.95 15.39
N LYS A 213 22.16 16.15 15.60
CA LYS A 213 22.19 15.00 16.53
C LYS A 213 23.27 13.98 16.18
N LEU A 214 23.67 13.87 14.91
CA LEU A 214 24.74 12.95 14.47
C LEU A 214 26.14 13.42 14.88
N LYS A 215 26.30 14.71 15.20
CA LYS A 215 27.58 15.31 15.59
C LYS A 215 27.78 15.33 17.11
N ALA A 216 26.73 15.04 17.87
CA ALA A 216 26.71 15.03 19.33
C ALA A 216 27.10 13.65 19.88
#